data_AF-T2J380-F1
#
_entry.id   AF-T2J380-F1
#
_cell.length_a   1.000
_cell.length_b   1.000
_cell.length_c   1.000
_cell.angle_alpha   90.00
_cell.angle_beta   90.00
_cell.angle_gamma   90.00
#
_symmetry.space_group_name_H-M   'P 1'
#
loop_
_entity.id
_entity.type
_entity.pdbx_description
1 polymer ?
#
loop_
_entity_poly.entity_id
_entity_poly.type
_entity_poly.pdbx_seq_one_letter_code
_entity_poly.pdbx_strand_id
1 'polypeptide(L)' 'MAYAYALTCHKAQGSSIDNVFLLVSDMYYCQDKQKIIYTGLTRAKKCCYVG' A
#
# COMPACT_ATOMS: atom_id res chain seq x y z
N MET A 1 -2.85 -7.73 -20.55
CA MET A 1 -3.46 -8.38 -19.36
C MET A 1 -2.73 -7.88 -18.12
N ALA A 2 -3.45 -7.38 -17.12
CA ALA A 2 -2.85 -6.94 -15.86
C ALA A 2 -3.16 -7.99 -14.78
N TYR A 3 -2.13 -8.51 -14.13
CA TYR A 3 -2.29 -9.45 -13.02
C TYR A 3 -2.64 -8.69 -11.73
N ALA A 4 -3.45 -9.29 -10.86
CA ALA A 4 -3.90 -8.70 -9.59
C ALA A 4 -3.01 -9.07 -8.38
N TYR A 5 -1.76 -9.49 -8.62
CA TYR A 5 -0.84 -9.89 -7.55
C TYR A 5 -0.41 -8.71 -6.66
N ALA A 6 -0.35 -7.50 -7.23
CA ALA A 6 0.00 -6.29 -6.52
C ALA A 6 -0.87 -5.12 -7.02
N LEU A 7 -1.20 -4.20 -6.10
CA LEU A 7 -1.96 -3.00 -6.39
C LEU A 7 -1.18 -1.79 -5.90
N THR A 8 -1.26 -0.69 -6.65
CA THR A 8 -0.75 0.59 -6.17
C THR A 8 -1.67 1.10 -5.06
N CYS A 9 -1.13 1.90 -4.12
CA CYS A 9 -1.93 2.51 -3.05
C CYS A 9 -3.13 3.30 -3.61
N HIS A 10 -2.96 3.97 -4.76
CA HIS A 10 -4.05 4.69 -5.44
C HIS A 10 -5.17 3.75 -5.89
N LYS A 11 -4.85 2.60 -6.51
CA LYS A 11 -5.86 1.63 -6.94
C LYS A 11 -6.55 0.92 -5.77
N ALA A 12 -5.89 0.84 -4.60
CA ALA A 12 -6.45 0.25 -3.39
C ALA A 12 -7.33 1.22 -2.58
N GLN A 13 -7.46 2.48 -2.99
CA GLN A 13 -8.30 3.45 -2.27
C GLN A 13 -9.77 2.98 -2.18
N GLY A 14 -10.39 3.21 -1.02
CA GLY A 14 -11.78 2.78 -0.75
C GLY A 14 -11.95 1.29 -0.48
N SER A 15 -10.92 0.46 -0.74
CA SER A 15 -10.92 -0.94 -0.34
C SER A 15 -10.49 -1.11 1.12
N SER A 16 -10.90 -2.22 1.72
CA SER A 16 -10.44 -2.62 3.05
C SER A 16 -10.03 -4.09 3.00
N ILE A 17 -8.77 -4.37 3.35
CA ILE A 17 -8.09 -5.64 3.11
C ILE A 17 -7.67 -6.22 4.46
N ASP A 18 -7.91 -7.50 4.71
CA ASP A 18 -7.61 -8.12 6.01
C ASP A 18 -6.11 -8.02 6.35
N ASN A 19 -5.25 -8.43 5.42
CA ASN A 19 -3.79 -8.39 5.58
C ASN A 19 -3.16 -7.69 4.38
N VAL A 20 -2.27 -6.72 4.62
CA VAL A 20 -1.57 -5.96 3.58
C VAL A 20 -0.08 -6.19 3.69
N PHE A 21 0.58 -6.39 2.55
CA PHE A 21 2.03 -6.29 2.43
C PHE A 21 2.36 -4.98 1.71
N LEU A 22 2.93 -4.02 2.42
CA LEU A 22 3.24 -2.68 1.93
C LEU A 22 4.72 -2.60 1.56
N LEU A 23 5.00 -2.65 0.26
CA LEU A 23 6.34 -2.46 -0.30
C LEU A 23 6.68 -0.97 -0.32
N VAL A 24 7.72 -0.56 0.42
CA VAL A 24 8.20 0.83 0.49
C VAL A 24 9.65 0.98 0.05
N SER A 25 10.30 -0.12 -0.31
CA SER A 25 11.71 -0.20 -0.67
C SER A 25 12.11 0.67 -1.85
N ASP A 26 11.20 1.06 -2.74
CA ASP A 26 11.48 1.90 -3.91
C ASP A 26 11.14 3.39 -3.72
N MET A 27 10.69 3.79 -2.52
CA MET A 27 10.15 5.13 -2.27
C MET A 27 11.20 6.20 -1.92
N TYR A 28 12.49 5.99 -2.20
CA TYR A 28 13.58 6.88 -1.76
C TYR A 28 13.44 8.33 -2.23
N TYR A 29 12.91 8.56 -3.44
CA TYR A 29 12.75 9.89 -4.03
C TYR A 29 11.30 10.39 -4.01
N CYS A 30 10.41 9.72 -3.27
CA CYS A 30 9.01 10.07 -3.23
C CYS A 30 8.75 11.21 -2.22
N GLN A 31 8.39 12.39 -2.73
CA GLN A 31 8.10 13.56 -1.89
C GLN A 31 6.88 13.34 -0.98
N ASP A 32 5.84 12.68 -1.47
CA ASP A 32 4.61 12.38 -0.72
C ASP A 32 4.65 11.03 0.02
N LYS A 33 5.85 10.47 0.25
CA LYS A 33 6.03 9.13 0.84
C LYS A 33 5.19 8.91 2.09
N GLN A 34 5.18 9.86 3.01
CA GLN A 34 4.44 9.74 4.27
C GLN A 34 2.92 9.60 4.05
N LYS A 35 2.34 10.38 3.13
CA LYS A 35 0.91 10.31 2.81
C LYS A 35 0.55 8.99 2.13
N ILE A 36 1.41 8.52 1.24
CA ILE A 36 1.21 7.25 0.52
C ILE A 36 1.31 6.08 1.48
N ILE A 37 2.32 6.05 2.35
CA ILE A 37 2.48 5.02 3.38
C ILE A 37 1.27 5.02 4.31
N TYR A 38 0.82 6.19 4.78
CA TYR A 38 -0.39 6.29 5.61
C TYR A 38 -1.63 5.74 4.89
N THR A 39 -1.81 6.11 3.61
CA THR A 39 -2.93 5.61 2.80
C THR A 39 -2.89 4.08 2.68
N GLY A 40 -1.71 3.50 2.41
CA GLY A 40 -1.51 2.06 2.35
C GLY A 40 -1.76 1.36 3.69
N LEU A 41 -1.24 1.92 4.79
CA LEU A 41 -1.41 1.39 6.14
C LEU A 41 -2.89 1.29 6.54
N THR A 42 -3.67 2.34 6.25
CA THR A 42 -5.12 2.36 6.57
C THR A 42 -5.96 1.39 5.72
N ARG A 43 -5.38 0.73 4.72
CA ARG A 43 -6.10 -0.34 3.98
C ARG A 43 -6.14 -1.65 4.77
N ALA A 44 -5.20 -1.88 5.68
CA ALA A 44 -5.13 -3.10 6.48
C ALA A 44 -6.15 -3.08 7.62
N LYS A 45 -6.97 -4.12 7.74
CA LYS A 45 -7.92 -4.29 8.86
C LYS A 45 -7.32 -5.02 10.05
N LYS A 46 -6.44 -6.00 9.79
CA LYS A 46 -5.87 -6.86 10.84
C LYS A 46 -4.37 -6.65 10.97
N CYS A 47 -3.62 -6.87 9.89
CA CYS A 47 -2.16 -6.77 9.92
C CYS A 47 -1.61 -6.07 8.68
N CYS A 48 -0.58 -5.25 8.87
CA CYS A 48 0.20 -4.63 7.81
C CYS A 48 1.66 -5.01 7.99
N TYR A 49 2.23 -5.70 6.99
CA TYR A 49 3.64 -6.04 6.92
C TYR A 49 4.32 -5.00 6.02
N VAL A 50 5.43 -4.42 6.47
CA VAL A 50 6.17 -3.40 5.72
C VAL A 50 7.52 -3.96 5.31
N GLY A 51 7.86 -3.82 4.03
CA GLY A 51 9.12 -4.32 3.43
C GLY A 51 9.81 -3.31 2.54
#